data_AF-A0A9E5HQF2-F1
#
_entry.id   AF-A0A9E5HQF2-F1
#
_cell.length_a   1.000
_cell.length_b   1.000
_cell.length_c   1.000
_cell.angle_alpha   90.00
_cell.angle_beta   90.00
_cell.angle_gamma   90.00
#
_symmetry.space_group_name_H-M   'P 1'
#
loop_
_entity.id
_entity.type
_entity.pdbx_description
1 polymer ?
#
loop_
_entity_poly.entity_id
_entity_poly.type
_entity_poly.pdbx_seq_one_letter_code
_entity_poly.pdbx_strand_id
1 'polypeptide(L)'
;MSTDPIKRSGLSPKFWEKKPLKDMNPIEWEALCDGCGKCCLNKIEDEDTGDVYLTRVACRLLDDQTCRCGQYDIRHQFVSE
;
A
#
# COMPACT_ATOMS: atom_id res chain seq x y z
N MET A 1 15.11 -13.15 8.18
CA MET A 1 14.98 -11.79 8.76
C MET A 1 14.77 -10.84 7.60
N SER A 2 13.54 -10.42 7.34
CA SER A 2 13.22 -9.57 6.18
C SER A 2 13.68 -8.15 6.48
N THR A 3 14.65 -7.64 5.71
CA THR A 3 14.99 -6.22 5.69
C THR A 3 13.79 -5.46 5.17
N ASP A 4 13.29 -4.51 5.95
CA ASP A 4 12.12 -3.73 5.55
C ASP A 4 12.43 -2.90 4.29
N PRO A 5 11.74 -3.13 3.15
CA PRO A 5 11.98 -2.36 1.92
C PRO A 5 11.53 -0.90 2.02
N ILE A 6 10.74 -0.53 3.02
CA ILE A 6 10.22 0.83 3.16
C ILE A 6 11.21 1.68 3.95
N LYS A 7 11.67 2.77 3.33
CA LYS A 7 12.61 3.72 3.95
C LYS A 7 11.93 4.57 5.04
N ARG A 8 11.93 4.07 6.28
CA ARG A 8 11.39 4.82 7.44
C ARG A 8 12.44 5.61 8.24
N SER A 9 13.72 5.45 7.93
CA SER A 9 14.82 6.13 8.63
C SER A 9 14.73 7.65 8.46
N GLY A 10 14.86 8.40 9.56
CA GLY A 10 14.91 9.86 9.55
C GLY A 10 13.55 10.57 9.55
N LEU A 11 12.44 9.83 9.63
CA LEU A 11 11.11 10.40 9.81
C LEU A 11 10.84 10.71 11.29
N SER A 12 10.12 11.80 11.55
CA SER A 12 9.70 12.11 12.92
C SER A 12 8.67 11.08 13.41
N PRO A 13 8.70 10.68 14.69
CA PRO A 13 7.73 9.74 15.23
C PRO A 13 6.29 10.25 15.02
N LYS A 14 5.40 9.39 14.52
CA LYS A 14 3.97 9.70 14.32
C LYS A 14 3.71 10.96 13.49
N PHE A 15 4.55 11.24 12.49
CA PHE A 15 4.39 12.42 11.63
C PHE A 15 2.99 12.52 11.00
N TRP A 16 2.33 11.38 10.74
CA TRP A 16 0.99 11.31 10.17
C TRP A 16 -0.12 11.88 11.06
N GLU A 17 0.10 12.01 12.37
CA GLU A 17 -0.85 12.66 13.28
C GLU A 17 -0.84 14.19 13.13
N LYS A 18 0.23 14.75 12.56
CA LYS A 18 0.46 16.21 12.47
C LYS A 18 0.51 16.74 11.04
N LYS A 19 0.77 15.86 10.07
CA LYS A 19 0.91 16.22 8.66
C LYS A 19 -0.30 15.69 7.88
N PRO A 20 -1.08 16.57 7.22
CA PRO A 20 -2.16 16.12 6.33
C PRO A 20 -1.61 15.21 5.22
N LEU A 21 -2.40 14.20 4.84
CA LEU A 21 -2.07 13.24 3.78
C LEU A 21 -1.59 13.93 2.49
N LYS A 22 -2.27 15.00 2.08
CA LYS A 22 -1.94 15.79 0.88
C LYS A 22 -0.58 16.51 0.91
N ASP A 23 -0.05 16.75 2.11
CA ASP A 23 1.21 17.49 2.30
C ASP A 23 2.40 16.52 2.46
N MET A 24 2.14 15.20 2.51
CA MET A 24 3.17 14.18 2.66
C MET A 24 4.00 14.05 1.38
N ASN A 25 5.32 13.94 1.55
CA ASN A 25 6.20 13.55 0.47
C ASN A 25 6.09 12.03 0.22
N PRO A 26 6.62 11.51 -0.91
CA PRO A 26 6.53 10.09 -1.22
C PRO A 26 7.13 9.16 -0.14
N ILE A 27 8.22 9.56 0.53
CA ILE A 27 8.84 8.73 1.58
C ILE A 27 7.94 8.64 2.81
N GLU A 28 7.36 9.76 3.23
CA GLU A 28 6.38 9.82 4.32
C GLU A 28 5.12 9.00 3.96
N TRP A 29 4.64 9.11 2.73
CA TRP A 29 3.49 8.35 2.26
C TRP A 29 3.73 6.83 2.32
N GLU A 30 4.84 6.38 1.74
CA GLU A 30 5.21 4.97 1.73
C GLU A 30 5.47 4.43 3.15
N ALA A 31 5.97 5.27 4.06
CA ALA A 31 6.17 4.90 5.46
C ALA A 31 4.88 4.55 6.21
N LEU A 32 3.70 4.96 5.71
CA LEU A 32 2.39 4.58 6.27
C LEU A 32 2.04 3.12 5.99
N CYS A 33 2.67 2.49 4.99
CA CYS A 33 2.41 1.09 4.69
C CYS A 33 2.87 0.21 5.86
N ASP A 34 1.96 -0.61 6.37
CA ASP A 34 2.12 -1.52 7.50
C ASP A 34 2.34 -2.98 7.08
N GLY A 35 2.41 -3.25 5.77
CA GLY A 35 2.51 -4.60 5.24
C GLY A 35 1.21 -5.40 5.34
N CYS A 36 0.04 -4.75 5.32
CA CYS A 36 -1.26 -5.43 5.40
C CYS A 36 -1.71 -6.16 4.13
N GLY A 37 -0.99 -6.06 3.01
CA GLY A 37 -1.35 -6.70 1.73
C GLY A 37 -2.56 -6.11 1.00
N LYS A 38 -3.30 -5.16 1.59
CA LYS A 38 -4.53 -4.58 1.02
C LYS A 38 -4.32 -3.90 -0.34
N CYS A 39 -3.10 -3.46 -0.63
CA CYS A 39 -2.76 -2.89 -1.93
C CYS A 39 -2.83 -3.90 -3.09
N CYS A 40 -2.70 -5.20 -2.79
CA CYS A 40 -2.73 -6.28 -3.77
C CYS A 40 -4.11 -6.95 -3.90
N LEU A 41 -5.09 -6.59 -3.06
CA LEU A 41 -6.43 -7.17 -3.12
C LEU A 41 -7.24 -6.49 -4.21
N ASN A 42 -7.97 -7.28 -5.00
CA ASN A 42 -8.91 -6.73 -5.97
C ASN A 42 -10.00 -5.95 -5.22
N LYS A 43 -10.30 -4.76 -5.74
CA LYS A 43 -11.30 -3.84 -5.21
C LYS A 43 -12.51 -3.83 -6.14
N ILE A 44 -13.69 -3.74 -5.57
CA ILE A 44 -14.93 -3.55 -6.30
C ILE A 44 -15.53 -2.24 -5.79
N GLU A 45 -15.84 -1.34 -6.71
CA GLU A 45 -16.55 -0.09 -6.43
C GLU A 45 -18.03 -0.29 -6.77
N ASP A 46 -18.91 0.10 -5.85
CA ASP A 46 -20.35 0.14 -6.10
C ASP A 46 -20.68 1.34 -6.99
N GLU A 47 -21.40 1.12 -8.09
CA GLU A 47 -21.66 2.17 -9.08
C GLU A 47 -22.66 3.23 -8.61
N ASP A 48 -23.55 2.88 -7.67
CA ASP A 48 -24.58 3.77 -7.16
C ASP A 48 -24.07 4.61 -5.98
N THR A 49 -23.23 4.00 -5.10
CA THR A 49 -22.75 4.66 -3.87
C THR A 49 -21.32 5.16 -3.94
N GLY A 50 -20.48 4.61 -4.82
CA GLY A 50 -19.04 4.83 -4.85
C GLY A 50 -18.28 4.12 -3.71
N ASP A 51 -18.94 3.23 -2.97
CA ASP A 51 -18.29 2.50 -1.89
C ASP A 51 -17.30 1.47 -2.45
N VAL A 52 -16.09 1.43 -1.86
CA VAL A 52 -15.03 0.50 -2.28
C VAL A 52 -14.93 -0.67 -1.31
N TYR A 53 -15.14 -1.88 -1.83
CA TYR A 53 -15.02 -3.13 -1.09
C TYR A 53 -13.76 -3.89 -1.48
N LEU A 54 -13.00 -4.35 -0.48
CA LEU A 54 -11.87 -5.25 -0.68
C LEU A 54 -12.36 -6.70 -0.78
N THR A 55 -11.94 -7.40 -1.82
CA THR A 55 -12.15 -8.84 -1.94
C THR A 55 -11.09 -9.64 -1.19
N ARG A 56 -11.25 -10.96 -1.11
CA ARG A 56 -10.22 -11.89 -0.63
C ARG A 56 -9.38 -12.48 -1.78
N VAL A 57 -9.43 -11.86 -2.97
CA VAL A 57 -8.66 -12.30 -4.14
C VAL A 57 -7.50 -11.33 -4.33
N ALA A 58 -6.28 -11.84 -4.19
CA ALA A 58 -5.06 -11.08 -4.40
C ALA A 58 -4.58 -11.17 -5.86
N CYS A 59 -3.87 -10.14 -6.31
CA CYS A 59 -3.15 -10.16 -7.57
C CYS A 59 -1.88 -11.02 -7.47
N ARG A 60 -1.29 -11.34 -8.63
CA ARG A 60 -0.07 -12.18 -8.74
C ARG A 60 1.19 -11.61 -8.09
N LEU A 61 1.16 -10.35 -7.64
CA LEU A 61 2.32 -9.67 -7.04
C LEU A 61 2.30 -9.71 -5.51
N LEU A 62 1.26 -10.26 -4.87
CA LEU A 62 1.25 -10.44 -3.42
C LEU A 62 2.25 -11.55 -3.04
N ASP A 63 3.17 -11.22 -2.15
CA ASP A 63 3.95 -12.21 -1.40
C ASP A 63 3.17 -12.63 -0.15
N ASP A 64 2.75 -13.89 -0.10
CA ASP A 64 1.92 -14.47 0.96
C ASP A 64 2.70 -14.74 2.27
N GLN A 65 4.03 -14.71 2.23
CA GLN A 65 4.86 -14.86 3.42
C GLN A 65 5.08 -13.53 4.13
N THR A 66 5.24 -12.44 3.36
CA THR A 66 5.56 -11.12 3.91
C THR A 66 4.37 -10.16 3.91
N CYS A 67 3.28 -10.51 3.23
CA CYS A 67 2.13 -9.65 2.96
C CYS A 67 2.48 -8.35 2.22
N ARG A 68 3.61 -8.33 1.49
CA ARG A 68 4.07 -7.17 0.72
C ARG A 68 3.88 -7.41 -0.78
N CYS A 69 3.82 -6.32 -1.53
CA CYS A 69 3.83 -6.38 -2.98
C CYS A 69 5.26 -6.58 -3.48
N GLY A 70 5.51 -7.63 -4.26
CA GLY A 70 6.85 -7.94 -4.78
C GLY A 70 7.38 -6.91 -5.78
N GLN A 71 6.50 -6.13 -6.43
CA GLN A 71 6.86 -5.12 -7.42
C GLN A 71 5.99 -3.86 -7.31
N TYR A 72 5.89 -3.30 -6.10
CA TYR A 72 4.98 -2.19 -5.80
C TYR A 72 5.15 -0.97 -6.73
N ASP A 73 6.38 -0.54 -6.98
CA ASP A 73 6.70 0.67 -7.77
C ASP A 73 6.32 0.53 -9.26
N ILE A 74 6.37 -0.69 -9.78
CA ILE A 74 6.13 -0.99 -11.22
C ILE A 74 4.90 -1.86 -11.44
N ARG A 75 4.03 -2.02 -10.43
CA ARG A 75 2.93 -3.00 -10.43
C ARG A 75 2.00 -2.88 -11.64
N HIS A 76 1.78 -1.66 -12.12
CA HIS A 76 0.88 -1.37 -13.24
C HIS A 76 1.40 -1.88 -14.59
N GLN A 77 2.68 -2.28 -14.68
CA GLN A 77 3.21 -3.01 -15.84
C GLN A 77 2.74 -4.48 -15.87
N PHE A 78 2.27 -5.01 -14.73
CA PHE A 78 1.96 -6.43 -14.55
C PHE A 78 0.49 -6.67 -14.18
N VAL A 79 -0.17 -5.70 -13.57
CA VAL A 79 -1.55 -5.80 -13.09
C VAL A 79 -2.28 -4.56 -13.58
N SER A 80 -3.37 -4.74 -14.32
CA SER A 80 -4.21 -3.63 -14.75
C SER A 80 -4.82 -2.90 -13.56
N GLU A 81 -5.18 -1.64 -13.76
CA GLU A 81 -6.07 -0.93 -12.82
C GLU A 81 -7.44 -1.59 -12.75
#